data_AF-A0A8R7UPB1-F1
#
_entry.id   AF-A0A8R7UPB1-F1
#
_cell.length_a   1.000
_cell.length_b   1.000
_cell.length_c   1.000
_cell.angle_alpha   90.00
_cell.angle_beta   90.00
_cell.angle_gamma   90.00
#
_symmetry.space_group_name_H-M   'P 1'
#
loop_
_entity.id
_entity.type
_entity.pdbx_description
1 polymer ?
#
loop_
_entity_poly.entity_id
_entity_poly.type
_entity_poly.pdbx_seq_one_letter_code
_entity_poly.pdbx_strand_id
1 'polypeptide(L)'
;MDRADPARGRLAVLSSHLLAAGADPAAALGRSPASAAAPGARAGVLAVVDSRTGKRYEVKVSEDGTVRATDFKKITTGKDDKGLKTYDPGYLNTAPVRSSICYIDGDEGILRYRGYPIEEVAESSSFVEVAYLLMYGNLPTQSQLAGWEFAISQHSAVPQGLLDIIQSMPHDAHPMGVLASAMSTLSVFHPDANPALRGQDLYNSKQVRDKQIVRVLGKAPAIAAAAYLRLAGRPAVLPSNNLSYSENFLYMLDSL
;
A
#
# COMPACT_ATOMS: atom_id res chain seq x y z
N MET A 1 -6.16 15.00 -40.98
CA MET A 1 -6.31 15.73 -39.70
C MET A 1 -5.79 14.82 -38.61
N ASP A 2 -4.56 15.09 -38.21
CA ASP A 2 -3.66 14.19 -37.50
C ASP A 2 -4.03 14.14 -36.01
N ARG A 3 -4.39 12.96 -35.50
CA ARG A 3 -4.73 12.74 -34.08
C ARG A 3 -3.43 12.42 -33.33
N ALA A 4 -2.98 13.39 -32.54
CA ALA A 4 -1.79 13.27 -31.71
C ALA A 4 -1.91 12.11 -30.71
N ASP A 5 -0.86 11.29 -30.68
CA ASP A 5 -0.68 10.06 -29.89
C ASP A 5 -0.70 10.33 -28.36
N PRO A 6 -1.57 9.67 -27.59
CA PRO A 6 -1.66 9.81 -26.12
C PRO A 6 -0.40 9.32 -25.38
N ALA A 7 0.51 8.60 -26.03
CA ALA A 7 1.81 8.25 -25.44
C ALA A 7 2.73 9.46 -25.26
N ARG A 8 2.58 10.53 -26.08
CA ARG A 8 3.38 11.76 -25.95
C ARG A 8 2.97 12.62 -24.75
N GLY A 9 1.71 12.57 -24.33
CA GLY A 9 1.25 13.25 -23.11
C GLY A 9 1.79 12.63 -21.83
N ARG A 10 2.03 11.31 -21.82
CA ARG A 10 2.46 10.55 -20.63
C ARG A 10 3.94 10.73 -20.28
N LEU A 11 4.80 11.00 -21.26
CA LEU A 11 6.20 11.39 -21.01
C LEU A 11 6.32 12.85 -20.53
N ALA A 12 5.42 13.73 -20.99
CA ALA A 12 5.42 15.14 -20.60
C ALA A 12 5.13 15.35 -19.10
N VAL A 13 4.27 14.53 -18.48
CA VAL A 13 3.94 14.62 -17.04
C VAL A 13 5.09 14.14 -16.15
N LEU A 14 5.88 13.15 -16.61
CA LEU A 14 7.11 12.74 -15.92
C LEU A 14 8.23 13.79 -16.05
N SER A 15 8.23 14.59 -17.12
CA SER A 15 9.24 15.65 -17.36
C SER A 15 8.83 17.03 -16.84
N SER A 16 7.54 17.32 -16.63
CA SER A 16 7.08 18.65 -16.19
C SER A 16 7.46 18.97 -14.74
N HIS A 17 7.67 17.95 -13.89
CA HIS A 17 8.18 18.15 -12.53
C HIS A 17 9.71 18.40 -12.48
N LEU A 18 10.41 18.31 -13.62
CA LEU A 18 11.86 18.51 -13.70
C LEU A 18 12.28 19.85 -14.31
N LEU A 19 11.41 20.65 -14.94
CA LEU A 19 11.89 21.66 -15.90
C LEU A 19 11.35 23.11 -15.89
N ALA A 20 10.43 23.57 -15.02
CA ALA A 20 10.09 25.01 -15.07
C ALA A 20 9.58 25.64 -13.78
N ALA A 21 10.31 26.64 -13.30
CA ALA A 21 9.76 27.98 -13.09
C ALA A 21 10.90 29.03 -13.07
N GLY A 22 11.12 29.68 -14.21
CA GLY A 22 11.86 30.93 -14.35
C GLY A 22 10.96 32.13 -14.05
N ALA A 23 11.57 33.22 -13.60
CA ALA A 23 10.94 34.44 -13.06
C ALA A 23 10.50 35.45 -14.13
N ASP A 24 9.55 36.34 -13.78
CA ASP A 24 9.68 37.81 -13.89
C ASP A 24 8.51 38.59 -13.19
N PRO A 25 8.59 39.93 -12.96
CA PRO A 25 8.36 40.50 -11.62
C PRO A 25 7.27 41.60 -11.55
N ALA A 26 6.76 41.87 -10.34
CA ALA A 26 6.57 43.23 -9.76
C ALA A 26 5.72 43.24 -8.48
N ALA A 27 6.31 43.85 -7.43
CA ALA A 27 5.73 44.55 -6.27
C ALA A 27 4.77 43.82 -5.31
N ALA A 28 4.84 43.92 -3.98
CA ALA A 28 5.83 44.39 -3.00
C ALA A 28 5.26 44.00 -1.63
N LEU A 29 6.10 43.59 -0.66
CA LEU A 29 6.08 44.01 0.75
C LEU A 29 7.13 43.21 1.54
N GLY A 30 7.97 43.94 2.28
CA GLY A 30 9.31 43.54 2.69
C GLY A 30 9.44 42.31 3.59
N ARG A 31 10.33 41.40 3.19
CA ARG A 31 11.12 40.52 4.06
C ARG A 31 12.54 40.42 3.49
N SER A 32 13.55 40.49 4.35
CA SER A 32 14.97 40.37 4.00
C SER A 32 15.24 39.14 3.10
N PRO A 33 16.11 39.25 2.08
CA PRO A 33 16.38 38.15 1.16
C PRO A 33 17.40 37.19 1.78
N ALA A 34 16.93 36.26 2.61
CA ALA A 34 17.61 34.98 2.66
C ALA A 34 17.15 34.22 1.41
N SER A 35 17.98 34.28 0.36
CA SER A 35 17.86 33.44 -0.83
C SER A 35 17.51 32.03 -0.39
N ALA A 36 16.27 31.60 -0.61
CA ALA A 36 15.91 30.19 -0.55
C ALA A 36 16.66 29.55 -1.71
N ALA A 37 17.86 29.04 -1.41
CA ALA A 37 18.62 28.25 -2.36
C ALA A 37 17.68 27.20 -2.95
N ALA A 38 17.70 27.06 -4.28
CA ALA A 38 17.12 25.90 -4.94
C ALA A 38 17.49 24.65 -4.13
N PRO A 39 16.56 23.71 -3.87
CA PRO A 39 16.84 22.57 -3.00
C PRO A 39 18.12 21.92 -3.52
N GLY A 40 19.19 22.04 -2.72
CA GLY A 40 20.50 21.55 -3.10
C GLY A 40 20.41 20.06 -3.44
N ALA A 41 21.39 19.55 -4.19
CA ALA A 41 21.45 18.14 -4.52
C ALA A 41 21.17 17.28 -3.26
N ARG A 42 20.04 16.57 -3.26
CA ARG A 42 19.59 15.75 -2.12
C ARG A 42 20.54 14.57 -1.88
N ALA A 43 21.19 14.11 -2.95
CA ALA A 43 22.25 13.12 -2.89
C ALA A 43 23.60 13.78 -2.57
N GLY A 44 24.38 13.11 -1.72
CA GLY A 44 25.70 13.60 -1.35
C GLY A 44 26.35 12.77 -0.25
N VAL A 45 27.33 13.38 0.41
CA VAL A 45 28.04 12.80 1.54
C VAL A 45 27.83 13.71 2.75
N LEU A 46 27.26 13.15 3.81
CA LEU A 46 27.13 13.78 5.11
C LEU A 46 28.38 13.48 5.93
N ALA A 47 29.13 14.53 6.29
CA ALA A 47 30.25 14.42 7.21
C ALA A 47 29.75 14.48 8.66
N VAL A 48 29.98 13.41 9.42
CA VAL A 48 29.64 13.30 10.84
C VAL A 48 30.92 13.37 11.65
N VAL A 49 31.03 14.35 12.54
CA VAL A 49 32.17 14.49 13.46
C VAL A 49 31.71 14.12 14.86
N ASP A 50 32.27 13.06 15.43
CA ASP A 50 31.98 12.66 16.80
C ASP A 50 32.91 13.38 17.77
N SER A 51 32.37 14.34 18.53
CA SER A 51 33.13 15.12 19.51
C SER A 51 33.70 14.28 20.65
N ARG A 52 33.14 13.10 20.94
CA ARG A 52 33.61 12.19 22.01
C ARG A 52 34.93 11.51 21.64
N THR A 53 35.15 11.27 20.35
CA THR A 53 36.34 10.54 19.84
C THR A 53 37.23 11.39 18.94
N GLY A 54 36.76 12.55 18.50
CA GLY A 54 37.42 13.41 17.51
C GLY A 54 37.43 12.83 16.09
N LYS A 55 36.77 11.68 15.84
CA LYS A 55 36.79 11.01 14.55
C LYS A 55 35.75 11.60 13.60
N ARG A 56 36.14 11.72 12.33
CA ARG A 56 35.27 12.13 11.22
C ARG A 56 34.84 10.88 10.43
N TYR A 57 33.55 10.81 10.15
CA TYR A 57 32.91 9.76 9.39
C TYR A 57 32.16 10.37 8.21
N GLU A 58 32.05 9.61 7.13
CA GLU A 58 31.32 10.02 5.94
C GLU A 58 30.18 9.04 5.70
N VAL A 59 28.97 9.58 5.57
CA VAL A 59 27.74 8.81 5.41
C VAL A 59 27.07 9.23 4.12
N LYS A 60 26.70 8.26 3.28
CA LYS A 60 26.07 8.55 2.00
C LYS A 60 24.61 8.96 2.21
N VAL A 61 24.23 10.09 1.63
CA VAL A 61 22.84 10.54 1.48
C VAL A 61 22.33 10.08 0.12
N SER A 62 21.19 9.40 0.11
CA SER A 62 20.53 8.95 -1.13
C SER A 62 19.87 10.11 -1.87
N GLU A 63 19.47 9.88 -3.13
CA GLU A 63 18.72 10.85 -3.95
C GLU A 63 17.40 11.27 -3.31
N ASP A 64 16.81 10.36 -2.53
CA ASP A 64 15.58 10.59 -1.77
C ASP A 64 15.81 11.40 -0.48
N GLY A 65 17.04 11.86 -0.22
CA GLY A 65 17.41 12.57 1.01
C GLY A 65 17.52 11.69 2.25
N THR A 66 17.50 10.36 2.09
CA THR A 66 17.56 9.41 3.22
C THR A 66 18.97 8.89 3.47
N VAL A 67 19.27 8.61 4.74
CA VAL A 67 20.51 7.98 5.21
C VAL A 67 20.20 6.61 5.79
N ARG A 68 21.04 5.60 5.55
CA ARG A 68 20.86 4.28 6.15
C ARG A 68 21.24 4.31 7.63
N ALA A 69 20.31 3.94 8.50
CA ALA A 69 20.56 3.84 9.94
C ALA A 69 21.72 2.90 10.29
N THR A 70 21.96 1.86 9.49
CA THR A 70 23.09 0.93 9.69
C THR A 70 24.46 1.55 9.47
N ASP A 71 24.57 2.67 8.73
CA ASP A 71 25.84 3.37 8.54
C ASP A 71 26.30 4.03 9.85
N PHE A 72 25.39 4.40 10.76
CA PHE A 72 25.73 4.93 12.08
C PHE A 72 26.35 3.88 13.03
N LYS A 73 26.17 2.57 12.76
CA LYS A 73 26.85 1.51 13.54
C LYS A 73 28.38 1.59 13.45
N LYS A 74 28.92 2.24 12.42
CA LYS A 74 30.37 2.45 12.24
C LYS A 74 30.96 3.47 13.22
N ILE A 75 30.11 4.30 13.82
CA ILE A 75 30.51 5.34 14.77
C ILE A 75 30.51 4.72 16.16
N THR A 76 31.72 4.50 16.70
CA THR A 76 31.93 3.81 17.98
C THR A 76 32.87 4.60 18.88
N THR A 77 32.67 4.51 20.20
CA THR A 77 33.54 5.13 21.21
C THR A 77 34.68 4.24 21.72
N GLY A 78 34.73 2.96 21.31
CA GLY A 78 35.73 2.00 21.80
C GLY A 78 35.49 0.57 21.32
N LYS A 79 36.25 -0.39 21.88
CA LYS A 79 36.21 -1.82 21.48
C LYS A 79 34.92 -2.55 21.91
N ASP A 80 34.25 -2.10 22.96
CA ASP A 80 33.03 -2.73 23.50
C ASP A 80 31.73 -2.03 23.06
N ASP A 81 31.84 -0.97 22.26
CA ASP A 81 30.69 -0.25 21.73
C ASP A 81 30.17 -0.89 20.43
N LYS A 82 28.87 -1.19 20.39
CA LYS A 82 28.18 -1.78 19.24
C LYS A 82 27.77 -0.74 18.19
N GLY A 83 28.15 0.52 18.40
CA GLY A 83 27.94 1.65 17.51
C GLY A 83 26.63 2.39 17.76
N LEU A 84 26.55 3.59 17.19
CA LEU A 84 25.37 4.44 17.33
C LEU A 84 24.12 3.80 16.71
N LYS A 85 22.99 4.05 17.39
CA LYS A 85 21.65 3.65 16.96
C LYS A 85 20.81 4.90 16.83
N THR A 86 19.91 4.91 15.86
CA THR A 86 18.88 5.93 15.76
C THR A 86 17.79 5.65 16.80
N TYR A 87 17.39 6.67 17.54
CA TYR A 87 16.27 6.60 18.48
C TYR A 87 15.17 7.52 17.97
N ASP A 88 14.13 6.92 17.40
CA ASP A 88 13.01 7.61 16.77
C ASP A 88 11.70 6.85 17.09
N PRO A 89 11.15 7.03 18.30
CA PRO A 89 9.92 6.35 18.70
C PRO A 89 8.76 6.78 17.81
N GLY A 90 8.13 5.81 17.14
CA GLY A 90 7.02 6.07 16.21
C GLY A 90 7.44 6.34 14.76
N TYR A 91 8.74 6.27 14.44
CA TYR A 91 9.27 6.48 13.07
C TYR A 91 8.92 7.85 12.47
N LEU A 92 8.88 8.89 13.28
CA LEU A 92 8.46 10.24 12.84
C LEU A 92 9.38 10.83 11.78
N ASN A 93 10.66 10.46 11.78
CA ASN A 93 11.64 10.87 10.78
C ASN A 93 12.46 9.68 10.26
N THR A 94 11.83 8.51 10.16
CA THR A 94 12.46 7.30 9.64
C THR A 94 11.64 6.79 8.47
N ALA A 95 12.28 6.61 7.31
CA ALA A 95 11.68 5.92 6.17
C ALA A 95 12.01 4.40 6.23
N PRO A 96 11.08 3.53 6.68
CA PRO A 96 11.37 2.11 6.91
C PRO A 96 11.36 1.29 5.62
N VAL A 97 10.69 1.78 4.57
CA VAL A 97 10.44 1.04 3.33
C VAL A 97 10.45 1.98 2.13
N ARG A 98 10.92 1.47 0.99
CA ARG A 98 10.75 2.12 -0.32
C ARG A 98 9.52 1.54 -0.99
N SER A 99 8.59 2.39 -1.41
CA SER A 99 7.34 1.98 -2.06
C SER A 99 7.10 2.77 -3.33
N SER A 100 6.53 2.11 -4.34
CA SER A 100 6.02 2.71 -5.57
C SER A 100 4.50 2.61 -5.68
N ILE A 101 3.82 2.34 -4.57
CA ILE A 101 2.37 2.07 -4.53
C ILE A 101 1.57 3.37 -4.39
N CYS A 102 1.80 4.12 -3.31
CA CYS A 102 1.08 5.36 -3.02
C CYS A 102 2.05 6.49 -2.73
N TYR A 103 1.66 7.71 -3.10
CA TYR A 103 2.31 8.94 -2.70
C TYR A 103 1.30 9.85 -2.02
N ILE A 104 1.72 10.50 -0.93
CA ILE A 104 0.89 11.39 -0.13
C ILE A 104 1.69 12.67 0.12
N ASP A 105 1.08 13.81 -0.19
CA ASP A 105 1.50 15.12 0.30
C ASP A 105 0.36 15.70 1.14
N GLY A 106 0.56 15.75 2.46
CA GLY A 106 -0.47 16.20 3.39
C GLY A 106 -0.69 17.71 3.36
N ASP A 107 0.34 18.48 3.03
CA ASP A 107 0.29 19.94 3.02
C ASP A 107 -0.42 20.43 1.75
N GLU A 108 -0.16 19.79 0.61
CA GLU A 108 -0.83 20.07 -0.66
C GLU A 108 -2.14 19.29 -0.86
N GLY A 109 -2.48 18.37 0.05
CA GLY A 109 -3.69 17.54 -0.05
C GLY A 109 -3.66 16.53 -1.21
N ILE A 110 -2.47 16.09 -1.62
CA ILE A 110 -2.27 15.20 -2.76
C ILE A 110 -2.26 13.74 -2.29
N LEU A 111 -3.10 12.91 -2.91
CA LEU A 111 -3.03 11.46 -2.80
C LEU A 111 -2.96 10.84 -4.19
N ARG A 112 -1.94 10.02 -4.43
CA ARG A 112 -1.74 9.33 -5.72
C ARG A 112 -1.59 7.83 -5.54
N TYR A 113 -2.28 7.05 -6.37
CA TYR A 113 -2.11 5.61 -6.49
C TYR A 113 -1.37 5.30 -7.78
N ARG A 114 -0.17 4.71 -7.69
CA ARG A 114 0.71 4.42 -8.83
C ARG A 114 0.94 5.64 -9.75
N GLY A 115 0.89 6.85 -9.19
CA GLY A 115 1.03 8.11 -9.91
C GLY A 115 -0.28 8.76 -10.37
N TYR A 116 -1.39 8.02 -10.38
CA TYR A 116 -2.72 8.56 -10.72
C TYR A 116 -3.30 9.33 -9.52
N PRO A 117 -3.82 10.56 -9.71
CA PRO A 117 -4.57 11.28 -8.69
C PRO A 117 -5.78 10.48 -8.20
N ILE A 118 -6.08 10.55 -6.91
CA ILE A 118 -7.17 9.76 -6.33
C ILE A 118 -8.54 10.12 -6.92
N GLU A 119 -8.76 11.39 -7.24
CA GLU A 119 -9.99 11.91 -7.82
C GLU A 119 -10.29 11.30 -9.19
N GLU A 120 -9.27 11.13 -10.04
CA GLU A 120 -9.41 10.51 -11.37
C GLU A 120 -9.79 9.03 -11.23
N VAL A 121 -9.09 8.32 -10.34
CA VAL A 121 -9.31 6.89 -10.12
C VAL A 121 -10.67 6.62 -9.47
N ALA A 122 -11.12 7.50 -8.56
CA ALA A 122 -12.41 7.38 -7.91
C ALA A 122 -13.59 7.63 -8.85
N GLU A 123 -13.45 8.57 -9.80
CA GLU A 123 -14.52 8.90 -10.76
C GLU A 123 -14.60 7.88 -11.91
N SER A 124 -13.45 7.36 -12.35
CA SER A 124 -13.34 6.61 -13.61
C SER A 124 -13.06 5.11 -13.47
N SER A 125 -12.89 4.58 -12.26
CA SER A 125 -12.54 3.16 -12.05
C SER A 125 -13.38 2.48 -10.99
N SER A 126 -13.62 1.19 -11.19
CA SER A 126 -14.22 0.31 -10.19
C SER A 126 -13.21 -0.10 -9.12
N PHE A 127 -13.69 -0.51 -7.94
CA PHE A 127 -12.84 -1.04 -6.87
C PHE A 127 -11.88 -2.15 -7.34
N VAL A 128 -12.38 -3.03 -8.22
CA VAL A 128 -11.62 -4.19 -8.72
C VAL A 128 -10.48 -3.76 -9.65
N GLU A 129 -10.70 -2.73 -10.47
CA GLU A 129 -9.65 -2.09 -11.29
C GLU A 129 -8.59 -1.41 -10.43
N VAL A 130 -9.00 -0.69 -9.39
CA VAL A 130 -8.06 -0.05 -8.45
C VAL A 130 -7.24 -1.10 -7.70
N ALA A 131 -7.87 -2.20 -7.27
CA ALA A 131 -7.16 -3.31 -6.65
C ALA A 131 -6.11 -3.91 -7.60
N TYR A 132 -6.45 -4.07 -8.89
CA TYR A 132 -5.50 -4.51 -9.91
C TYR A 132 -4.35 -3.51 -10.08
N LEU A 133 -4.64 -2.21 -10.18
CA LEU A 133 -3.66 -1.13 -10.27
C LEU A 133 -2.66 -1.17 -9.10
N LEU A 134 -3.15 -1.30 -7.87
CA LEU A 134 -2.30 -1.34 -6.68
C LEU A 134 -1.41 -2.58 -6.67
N MET A 135 -1.92 -3.74 -7.08
CA MET A 135 -1.16 -4.99 -7.08
C MET A 135 -0.14 -5.09 -8.21
N TYR A 136 -0.50 -4.65 -9.42
CA TYR A 136 0.28 -4.88 -10.65
C TYR A 136 0.90 -3.62 -11.26
N GLY A 137 0.59 -2.44 -10.73
CA GLY A 137 1.24 -1.18 -11.07
C GLY A 137 0.63 -0.39 -12.23
N ASN A 138 -0.25 -1.01 -13.02
CA ASN A 138 -0.94 -0.37 -14.15
C ASN A 138 -2.41 -0.73 -14.16
N LEU A 139 -3.25 0.13 -14.76
CA LEU A 139 -4.66 -0.19 -14.99
C LEU A 139 -4.79 -1.38 -15.95
N PRO A 140 -5.75 -2.29 -15.71
CA PRO A 140 -5.94 -3.46 -16.55
C PRO A 140 -6.52 -3.09 -17.91
N THR A 141 -6.20 -3.89 -18.92
CA THR A 141 -7.00 -3.95 -20.17
C THR A 141 -8.33 -4.64 -19.92
N GLN A 142 -9.33 -4.45 -20.79
CA GLN A 142 -10.65 -5.08 -20.65
C GLN A 142 -10.58 -6.61 -20.47
N SER A 143 -9.69 -7.28 -21.21
CA SER A 143 -9.51 -8.74 -21.11
C SER A 143 -8.89 -9.15 -19.76
N GLN A 144 -7.90 -8.37 -19.28
CA GLN A 144 -7.29 -8.61 -17.97
C GLN A 144 -8.29 -8.37 -16.84
N LEU A 145 -9.12 -7.33 -16.96
CA LEU A 145 -10.16 -7.02 -15.98
C LEU A 145 -11.20 -8.14 -15.91
N ALA A 146 -11.72 -8.60 -17.06
CA ALA A 146 -12.69 -9.70 -17.09
C ALA A 146 -12.14 -10.99 -16.47
N GLY A 147 -10.87 -11.33 -16.76
CA GLY A 147 -10.21 -12.48 -16.14
C GLY A 147 -9.98 -12.30 -14.64
N TRP A 148 -9.68 -11.09 -14.20
CA TRP A 148 -9.48 -10.74 -12.79
C TRP A 148 -10.77 -10.80 -11.99
N GLU A 149 -11.86 -10.21 -12.49
CA GLU A 149 -13.20 -10.28 -11.90
C GLU A 149 -13.69 -11.72 -11.80
N PHE A 150 -13.51 -12.51 -12.87
CA PHE A 150 -13.84 -13.93 -12.87
C PHE A 150 -13.04 -14.69 -11.81
N ALA A 151 -11.72 -14.47 -11.73
CA ALA A 151 -10.90 -15.13 -10.72
C ALA A 151 -11.36 -14.78 -9.29
N ILE A 152 -11.71 -13.52 -9.03
CA ILE A 152 -12.21 -13.07 -7.72
C ILE A 152 -13.55 -13.72 -7.40
N SER A 153 -14.50 -13.74 -8.35
CA SER A 153 -15.84 -14.30 -8.13
C SER A 153 -15.76 -15.80 -7.82
N GLN A 154 -14.91 -16.55 -8.52
CA GLN A 154 -14.67 -17.98 -8.27
C GLN A 154 -14.12 -18.27 -6.86
N HIS A 155 -13.49 -17.29 -6.22
CA HIS A 155 -12.95 -17.43 -4.87
C HIS A 155 -13.80 -16.76 -3.78
N SER A 156 -14.99 -16.24 -4.12
CA SER A 156 -15.89 -15.56 -3.17
C SER A 156 -16.46 -16.46 -2.08
N ALA A 157 -16.81 -17.71 -2.42
CA ALA A 157 -17.42 -18.65 -1.49
C ALA A 157 -16.49 -19.00 -0.31
N VAL A 158 -16.98 -18.88 0.92
CA VAL A 158 -16.22 -19.14 2.15
C VAL A 158 -16.46 -20.59 2.61
N PRO A 159 -15.45 -21.31 3.16
CA PRO A 159 -15.67 -22.63 3.73
C PRO A 159 -16.77 -22.62 4.81
N GLN A 160 -17.69 -23.59 4.79
CA GLN A 160 -18.79 -23.65 5.75
C GLN A 160 -18.31 -23.64 7.21
N GLY A 161 -17.24 -24.40 7.51
CA GLY A 161 -16.67 -24.42 8.86
C GLY A 161 -16.18 -23.05 9.35
N LEU A 162 -15.80 -22.13 8.45
CA LEU A 162 -15.45 -20.76 8.84
C LEU A 162 -16.70 -19.95 9.19
N LEU A 163 -17.80 -20.14 8.44
CA LEU A 163 -19.09 -19.51 8.76
C LEU A 163 -19.64 -20.00 10.10
N ASP A 164 -19.49 -21.30 10.39
CA ASP A 164 -19.91 -21.89 11.68
C ASP A 164 -19.09 -21.29 12.84
N ILE A 165 -17.79 -21.11 12.66
CA ILE A 165 -16.93 -20.44 13.64
C ILE A 165 -17.38 -19.00 13.88
N ILE A 166 -17.67 -18.24 12.82
CA ILE A 166 -18.21 -16.87 12.94
C ILE A 166 -19.54 -16.89 13.71
N GLN A 167 -20.43 -17.83 13.40
CA GLN A 167 -21.72 -17.98 14.07
C GLN A 167 -21.59 -18.43 15.53
N SER A 168 -20.49 -19.06 15.92
CA SER A 168 -20.22 -19.45 17.30
C SER A 168 -19.76 -18.28 18.19
N MET A 169 -19.28 -17.17 17.60
CA MET A 169 -18.78 -16.02 18.36
C MET A 169 -19.93 -15.28 19.07
N PRO A 170 -19.70 -14.56 20.17
CA PRO A 170 -20.78 -13.79 20.83
C PRO A 170 -21.50 -12.84 19.85
N HIS A 171 -22.82 -12.67 20.02
CA HIS A 171 -23.62 -11.82 19.15
C HIS A 171 -23.29 -10.33 19.29
N ASP A 172 -22.74 -9.93 20.43
CA ASP A 172 -22.28 -8.58 20.78
C ASP A 172 -20.77 -8.38 20.52
N ALA A 173 -20.11 -9.36 19.88
CA ALA A 173 -18.71 -9.23 19.51
C ALA A 173 -18.52 -8.11 18.49
N HIS A 174 -17.52 -7.25 18.74
CA HIS A 174 -17.20 -6.16 17.82
C HIS A 174 -16.83 -6.74 16.43
N PRO A 175 -17.44 -6.27 15.31
CA PRO A 175 -17.24 -6.86 13.98
C PRO A 175 -15.79 -6.97 13.53
N MET A 176 -14.94 -6.00 13.90
CA MET A 176 -13.50 -6.07 13.60
C MET A 176 -12.78 -7.21 14.31
N GLY A 177 -13.19 -7.58 15.53
CA GLY A 177 -12.65 -8.74 16.24
C GLY A 177 -13.03 -10.04 15.53
N VAL A 178 -14.29 -10.16 15.14
CA VAL A 178 -14.81 -11.29 14.36
C VAL A 178 -14.09 -11.40 13.02
N LEU A 179 -13.95 -10.29 12.28
CA LEU A 179 -13.26 -10.23 10.99
C LEU A 179 -11.80 -10.65 11.11
N ALA A 180 -11.06 -10.09 12.08
CA ALA A 180 -9.64 -10.43 12.28
C ALA A 180 -9.45 -11.90 12.64
N SER A 181 -10.28 -12.44 13.55
CA SER A 181 -10.26 -13.85 13.92
C SER A 181 -10.59 -14.74 12.73
N ALA A 182 -11.65 -14.44 11.97
CA ALA A 182 -12.05 -15.22 10.81
C ALA A 182 -11.01 -15.19 9.68
N MET A 183 -10.39 -14.04 9.41
CA MET A 183 -9.29 -13.92 8.44
C MET A 183 -8.08 -14.75 8.87
N SER A 184 -7.77 -14.81 10.17
CA SER A 184 -6.72 -15.69 10.70
C SER A 184 -7.08 -17.16 10.53
N THR A 185 -8.30 -17.56 10.92
CA THR A 185 -8.81 -18.93 10.81
C THR A 185 -8.85 -19.40 9.35
N LEU A 186 -9.10 -18.51 8.39
CA LEU A 186 -9.07 -18.83 6.95
C LEU A 186 -7.74 -19.48 6.52
N SER A 187 -6.62 -19.16 7.18
CA SER A 187 -5.32 -19.79 6.90
C SER A 187 -5.33 -21.31 7.16
N VAL A 188 -6.12 -21.80 8.11
CA VAL A 188 -6.24 -23.23 8.45
C VAL A 188 -6.93 -24.01 7.33
N PHE A 189 -7.85 -23.37 6.60
CA PHE A 189 -8.55 -23.95 5.46
C PHE A 189 -7.69 -23.99 4.18
N HIS A 190 -6.47 -23.44 4.22
CA HIS A 190 -5.55 -23.38 3.09
C HIS A 190 -4.16 -23.92 3.47
N PRO A 191 -4.02 -25.22 3.81
CA PRO A 191 -2.71 -25.82 4.11
C PRO A 191 -1.77 -25.78 2.90
N ASP A 192 -2.32 -25.69 1.67
CA ASP A 192 -1.54 -25.45 0.44
C ASP A 192 -0.83 -24.11 0.41
N ALA A 193 -1.28 -23.15 1.24
CA ALA A 193 -0.73 -21.81 1.37
C ALA A 193 0.07 -21.61 2.65
N ASN A 194 0.38 -22.64 3.45
CA ASN A 194 1.09 -22.49 4.71
C ASN A 194 2.61 -22.73 4.54
N PRO A 195 3.49 -21.71 4.72
CA PRO A 195 4.95 -21.88 4.60
C PRO A 195 5.56 -22.90 5.57
N ALA A 196 4.96 -23.10 6.75
CA ALA A 196 5.42 -24.11 7.70
C ALA A 196 5.15 -25.54 7.22
N LEU A 197 4.15 -25.75 6.36
CA LEU A 197 3.79 -27.06 5.79
C LEU A 197 4.37 -27.31 4.40
N ARG A 198 4.62 -26.23 3.63
CA ARG A 198 5.00 -26.30 2.21
C ARG A 198 6.42 -25.79 1.91
N GLY A 199 7.11 -25.22 2.91
CA GLY A 199 8.43 -24.63 2.78
C GLY A 199 8.41 -23.10 2.72
N GLN A 200 9.47 -22.47 3.21
CA GLN A 200 9.59 -21.00 3.30
C GLN A 200 9.60 -20.32 1.91
N ASP A 201 10.03 -21.03 0.88
CA ASP A 201 10.12 -20.52 -0.50
C ASP A 201 8.79 -20.55 -1.27
N LEU A 202 7.69 -21.00 -0.65
CA LEU A 202 6.37 -21.14 -1.27
C LEU A 202 5.93 -19.88 -2.03
N TYR A 203 6.16 -18.71 -1.43
CA TYR A 203 5.74 -17.44 -1.99
C TYR A 203 6.75 -16.80 -2.94
N ASN A 204 7.84 -17.48 -3.30
CA ASN A 204 8.73 -17.02 -4.38
C ASN A 204 8.04 -17.12 -5.75
N SER A 205 7.11 -18.05 -5.91
CA SER A 205 6.28 -18.19 -7.12
C SER A 205 5.23 -17.07 -7.22
N LYS A 206 5.26 -16.32 -8.33
CA LYS A 206 4.24 -15.29 -8.64
C LYS A 206 2.84 -15.89 -8.69
N GLN A 207 2.69 -17.08 -9.28
CA GLN A 207 1.40 -17.76 -9.42
C GLN A 207 0.77 -18.08 -8.06
N VAL A 208 1.60 -18.52 -7.09
CA VAL A 208 1.13 -18.81 -5.73
C VAL A 208 0.69 -17.52 -5.03
N ARG A 209 1.44 -16.43 -5.18
CA ARG A 209 1.07 -15.11 -4.64
C ARG A 209 -0.23 -14.60 -5.25
N ASP A 210 -0.36 -14.61 -6.58
CA ASP A 210 -1.56 -14.17 -7.30
C ASP A 210 -2.80 -14.94 -6.83
N LYS A 211 -2.70 -16.27 -6.67
CA LYS A 211 -3.78 -17.09 -6.13
C LYS A 211 -4.21 -16.65 -4.73
N GLN A 212 -3.26 -16.28 -3.86
CA GLN A 212 -3.62 -15.81 -2.51
C GLN A 212 -4.23 -14.41 -2.53
N ILE A 213 -3.76 -13.51 -3.39
CA ILE A 213 -4.35 -12.17 -3.56
C ILE A 213 -5.83 -12.30 -3.93
N VAL A 214 -6.14 -13.11 -4.94
CA VAL A 214 -7.51 -13.34 -5.39
C VAL A 214 -8.37 -14.01 -4.31
N ARG A 215 -7.82 -15.00 -3.57
CA ARG A 215 -8.52 -15.63 -2.44
C ARG A 215 -8.90 -14.62 -1.35
N VAL A 216 -7.97 -13.74 -0.98
CA VAL A 216 -8.21 -12.71 0.04
C VAL A 216 -9.25 -11.72 -0.45
N LEU A 217 -9.09 -11.19 -1.67
CA LEU A 217 -10.04 -10.24 -2.25
C LEU A 217 -11.44 -10.83 -2.38
N GLY A 218 -11.57 -12.09 -2.82
CA GLY A 218 -12.86 -12.76 -2.97
C GLY A 218 -13.55 -13.04 -1.64
N LYS A 219 -12.82 -13.50 -0.62
CA LYS A 219 -13.42 -13.95 0.65
C LYS A 219 -13.64 -12.83 1.65
N ALA A 220 -12.87 -11.74 1.60
CA ALA A 220 -12.97 -10.66 2.57
C ALA A 220 -14.39 -10.04 2.65
N PRO A 221 -15.10 -9.75 1.53
CA PRO A 221 -16.48 -9.26 1.59
C PRO A 221 -17.44 -10.24 2.24
N ALA A 222 -17.33 -11.53 1.92
CA ALA A 222 -18.19 -12.56 2.49
C ALA A 222 -17.97 -12.74 4.00
N ILE A 223 -16.72 -12.68 4.46
CA ILE A 223 -16.40 -12.71 5.89
C ILE A 223 -16.90 -11.44 6.59
N ALA A 224 -16.73 -10.27 5.98
CA ALA A 224 -17.21 -9.01 6.53
C ALA A 224 -18.75 -8.98 6.65
N ALA A 225 -19.46 -9.45 5.62
CA ALA A 225 -20.91 -9.57 5.64
C ALA A 225 -21.39 -10.58 6.70
N ALA A 226 -20.74 -11.75 6.79
CA ALA A 226 -21.05 -12.73 7.83
C ALA A 226 -20.83 -12.18 9.26
N ALA A 227 -19.78 -11.37 9.46
CA ALA A 227 -19.52 -10.71 10.74
C ALA A 227 -20.61 -9.68 11.09
N TYR A 228 -21.08 -8.90 10.12
CA TYR A 228 -22.21 -7.99 10.30
C TYR A 228 -23.50 -8.73 10.60
N LEU A 229 -23.83 -9.78 9.84
CA LEU A 229 -25.03 -10.57 10.04
C LEU A 229 -25.01 -11.27 11.40
N ARG A 230 -23.84 -11.69 11.90
CA ARG A 230 -23.70 -12.20 13.27
C ARG A 230 -24.12 -11.17 14.30
N LEU A 231 -23.64 -9.93 14.16
CA LEU A 231 -24.03 -8.82 15.04
C LEU A 231 -25.55 -8.56 14.96
N ALA A 232 -26.13 -8.67 13.77
CA ALA A 232 -27.57 -8.49 13.54
C ALA A 232 -28.42 -9.72 13.94
N GLY A 233 -27.83 -10.80 14.44
CA GLY A 233 -28.54 -12.04 14.79
C GLY A 233 -29.11 -12.82 13.59
N ARG A 234 -28.59 -12.58 12.38
CA ARG A 234 -29.01 -13.22 11.12
C ARG A 234 -28.01 -14.32 10.69
N PRO A 235 -28.47 -15.37 9.99
CA PRO A 235 -27.57 -16.35 9.37
C PRO A 235 -26.78 -15.70 8.23
N ALA A 236 -25.59 -16.24 7.94
CA ALA A 236 -24.75 -15.75 6.84
C ALA A 236 -25.39 -16.04 5.47
N VAL A 237 -25.30 -15.07 4.56
CA VAL A 237 -25.73 -15.20 3.16
C VAL A 237 -24.53 -15.63 2.30
N LEU A 238 -24.74 -16.57 1.38
CA LEU A 238 -23.71 -16.99 0.43
C LEU A 238 -23.57 -16.00 -0.74
N PRO A 239 -22.36 -15.79 -1.28
CA PRO A 239 -22.14 -14.91 -2.41
C PRO A 239 -22.82 -15.42 -3.68
N SER A 240 -23.24 -14.49 -4.55
CA SER A 240 -23.75 -14.76 -5.89
C SER A 240 -22.68 -14.46 -6.94
N ASN A 241 -22.48 -15.38 -7.88
CA ASN A 241 -21.53 -15.20 -9.00
C ASN A 241 -22.07 -14.31 -10.13
N ASN A 242 -23.36 -13.93 -10.07
CA ASN A 242 -24.01 -13.11 -11.08
C ASN A 242 -23.94 -11.60 -10.77
N LEU A 243 -23.37 -11.22 -9.63
CA LEU A 243 -23.27 -9.83 -9.17
C LEU A 243 -21.82 -9.34 -9.25
N SER A 244 -21.63 -8.05 -9.49
CA SER A 244 -20.31 -7.42 -9.37
C SER A 244 -19.80 -7.45 -7.94
N TYR A 245 -18.51 -7.15 -7.73
CA TYR A 245 -17.87 -7.22 -6.42
C TYR A 245 -18.62 -6.45 -5.32
N SER A 246 -18.97 -5.19 -5.60
CA SER A 246 -19.65 -4.32 -4.64
C SER A 246 -21.13 -4.69 -4.47
N GLU A 247 -21.81 -5.06 -5.56
CA GLU A 247 -23.21 -5.53 -5.50
C GLU A 247 -23.31 -6.82 -4.68
N ASN A 248 -22.38 -7.75 -4.85
CA ASN A 248 -22.34 -9.00 -4.11
C ASN A 248 -22.12 -8.76 -2.61
N PHE A 249 -21.28 -7.79 -2.25
CA PHE A 249 -21.11 -7.39 -0.86
C PHE A 249 -22.40 -6.84 -0.25
N LEU A 250 -23.08 -5.92 -0.93
CA LEU A 250 -24.37 -5.36 -0.46
C LEU A 250 -25.46 -6.43 -0.39
N TYR A 251 -25.52 -7.31 -1.39
CA TYR A 251 -26.41 -8.47 -1.40
C TYR A 251 -26.22 -9.34 -0.17
N MET A 252 -24.97 -9.66 0.19
CA MET A 252 -24.70 -10.47 1.38
C MET A 252 -24.99 -9.75 2.70
N LEU A 253 -25.06 -8.42 2.74
CA LEU A 253 -25.37 -7.68 3.97
C LEU A 253 -26.87 -7.72 4.31
N ASP A 254 -27.75 -7.73 3.32
CA ASP A 254 -29.17 -7.51 3.56
C ASP A 254 -30.14 -8.48 2.88
N SER A 255 -29.72 -9.31 1.92
CA SER A 255 -30.67 -10.24 1.29
C SER A 255 -31.29 -11.19 2.31
N LEU A 256 -32.62 -11.19 2.31
CA LEU A 256 -33.52 -11.98 3.15
C LEU A 256 -34.74 -12.32 2.31
#